data_AF-A0A259S172-F1
#
_entry.id   AF-A0A259S172-F1
#
_cell.length_a   1.000
_cell.length_b   1.000
_cell.length_c   1.000
_cell.angle_alpha   90.00
_cell.angle_beta   90.00
_cell.angle_gamma   90.00
#
_symmetry.space_group_name_H-M   'P 1'
#
loop_
_entity.id
_entity.type
_entity.pdbx_description
1 polymer ?
#
loop_
_entity_poly.entity_id
_entity_poly.type
_entity_poly.pdbx_seq_one_letter_code
_entity_poly.pdbx_strand_id
1 'polypeptide(L)'
;MTCASCSARVERGLAKLPGVAAASVNLATEQATIQFDPQQIRSADLIEVIRDVGYTPVVAEIDLAIEGMTCASCVGRVERALKRLPAVVDAVVNLATERAHVRYIP
;
A
#
# COMPACT_ATOMS: atom_id res chain seq x y z
N MET A 1 4.42 18.45 2.39
CA MET A 1 4.55 18.46 3.88
C MET A 1 5.42 19.68 4.25
N THR A 2 5.11 20.50 5.27
CA THR A 2 5.70 21.88 5.36
C THR A 2 6.68 22.16 6.52
N CYS A 3 6.89 21.26 7.48
CA CYS A 3 7.79 21.52 8.62
C CYS A 3 8.39 20.22 9.22
N ALA A 4 9.54 20.30 9.88
CA ALA A 4 10.17 19.18 10.59
C ALA A 4 9.28 18.58 11.71
N SER A 5 8.40 19.39 12.31
CA SER A 5 7.43 18.89 13.29
C SER A 5 6.32 18.04 12.65
N CYS A 6 5.99 18.31 11.38
CA CYS A 6 5.03 17.54 10.60
C CYS A 6 5.57 16.14 10.28
N SER A 7 6.82 16.04 9.82
CA SER A 7 7.47 14.75 9.54
C SER A 7 7.61 13.90 10.80
N ALA A 8 8.05 14.50 11.92
CA ALA A 8 8.17 13.82 13.21
C ALA A 8 6.81 13.35 13.78
N ARG A 9 5.69 13.96 13.39
CA ARG A 9 4.35 13.46 13.76
C ARG A 9 4.02 12.17 13.00
N VAL A 10 4.31 12.13 11.70
CA VAL A 10 4.09 10.96 10.86
C VAL A 10 4.94 9.78 11.33
N GLU A 11 6.24 9.99 11.54
CA GLU A 11 7.16 8.95 12.05
C GLU A 11 6.66 8.35 13.38
N ARG A 12 6.27 9.20 14.34
CA ARG A 12 5.74 8.75 15.63
C ARG A 12 4.38 8.05 15.54
N GLY A 13 3.55 8.39 14.55
CA GLY A 13 2.31 7.68 14.29
C GLY A 13 2.59 6.26 13.80
N LEU A 14 3.45 6.15 12.79
CA LEU A 14 3.83 4.87 12.19
C LEU A 14 4.57 3.95 13.18
N ALA A 15 5.51 4.49 13.95
CA ALA A 15 6.30 3.71 14.92
C ALA A 15 5.48 3.11 16.09
N LYS A 16 4.22 3.54 16.27
CA LYS A 16 3.31 2.97 17.28
C LYS A 16 2.56 1.74 16.78
N LEU A 17 2.55 1.50 15.48
CA LEU A 17 1.83 0.40 14.90
C LEU A 17 2.53 -0.93 15.20
N PRO A 18 1.81 -1.93 15.74
CA PRO A 18 2.34 -3.29 15.83
C PRO A 18 2.80 -3.77 14.45
N GLY A 19 3.98 -4.40 14.39
CA GLY A 19 4.57 -4.85 13.13
C GLY A 19 5.44 -3.81 12.41
N VAL A 20 5.49 -2.54 12.83
CA VAL A 20 6.45 -1.55 12.29
C VAL A 20 7.76 -1.62 13.07
N ALA A 21 8.85 -1.95 12.38
CA ALA A 21 10.20 -2.02 12.95
C ALA A 21 10.93 -0.67 12.89
N ALA A 22 10.74 0.08 11.81
CA ALA A 22 11.31 1.40 11.63
C ALA A 22 10.44 2.26 10.70
N ALA A 23 10.37 3.56 10.96
CA ALA A 23 9.75 4.54 10.08
C ALA A 23 10.58 5.82 10.09
N SER A 24 10.93 6.32 8.91
CA SER A 24 11.61 7.61 8.74
C SER A 24 10.96 8.41 7.62
N VAL A 25 10.99 9.73 7.73
CA VAL A 25 10.43 10.65 6.73
C VAL A 25 11.50 11.63 6.29
N ASN A 26 11.83 11.60 5.01
CA ASN A 26 12.67 12.61 4.40
C ASN A 26 11.80 13.78 3.93
N LEU A 27 11.85 14.90 4.65
CA LEU A 27 11.08 16.10 4.32
C LEU A 27 11.50 16.73 2.98
N ALA A 28 12.78 16.62 2.59
CA ALA A 28 13.28 17.21 1.36
C ALA A 28 12.76 16.49 0.11
N THR A 29 12.56 15.17 0.21
CA THR A 29 12.00 14.36 -0.89
C THR A 29 10.51 14.05 -0.72
N GLU A 30 9.92 14.47 0.39
CA GLU A 30 8.54 14.15 0.80
C GLU A 30 8.22 12.64 0.84
N GLN A 31 9.24 11.81 1.14
CA GLN A 31 9.11 10.36 1.16
C GLN A 31 9.21 9.80 2.56
N ALA A 32 8.33 8.84 2.86
CA ALA A 32 8.40 8.02 4.06
C ALA A 32 8.94 6.64 3.70
N THR A 33 9.94 6.17 4.45
CA THR A 33 10.47 4.82 4.35
C THR A 33 10.06 4.05 5.60
N ILE A 34 9.33 2.94 5.40
CA ILE A 34 8.80 2.11 6.50
C ILE A 34 9.31 0.69 6.34
N GLN A 35 9.90 0.15 7.39
CA GLN A 35 10.20 -1.27 7.53
C GLN A 35 9.14 -1.89 8.43
N PHE A 36 8.38 -2.84 7.90
CA PHE A 36 7.29 -3.50 8.63
C PHE A 36 7.18 -4.98 8.29
N ASP A 37 6.55 -5.74 9.18
CA ASP A 37 6.22 -7.16 8.98
C ASP A 37 4.84 -7.30 8.31
N PRO A 38 4.77 -7.74 7.05
CA PRO A 38 3.51 -7.90 6.33
C PRO A 38 2.60 -9.01 6.87
N GLN A 39 3.10 -9.85 7.79
CA GLN A 39 2.26 -10.84 8.48
C GLN A 39 1.49 -10.23 9.67
N GLN A 40 1.95 -9.08 10.18
CA GLN A 40 1.35 -8.41 11.34
C GLN A 40 0.54 -7.17 10.95
N ILE A 41 0.96 -6.46 9.91
CA ILE A 41 0.30 -5.23 9.47
C ILE A 41 0.25 -5.13 7.95
N ARG A 42 -0.84 -4.55 7.43
CA ARG A 42 -1.02 -4.33 5.99
C ARG A 42 -0.70 -2.88 5.65
N SER A 43 -0.31 -2.66 4.39
CA SER A 43 -0.07 -1.32 3.84
C SER A 43 -1.30 -0.40 3.91
N ALA A 44 -2.53 -0.96 3.89
CA ALA A 44 -3.76 -0.21 4.13
C ALA A 44 -3.80 0.44 5.53
N ASP A 45 -3.30 -0.27 6.55
CA ASP A 45 -3.30 0.21 7.94
C ASP A 45 -2.26 1.34 8.12
N LEU A 46 -1.11 1.25 7.43
CA LEU A 46 -0.12 2.34 7.36
C LEU A 46 -0.72 3.61 6.74
N ILE A 47 -1.52 3.44 5.68
CA ILE A 47 -2.20 4.54 5.00
C ILE A 47 -3.21 5.21 5.92
N GLU A 48 -4.02 4.43 6.64
CA GLU A 48 -4.99 4.97 7.60
C GLU A 48 -4.31 5.81 8.68
N VAL A 49 -3.22 5.32 9.28
CA VAL A 49 -2.48 6.10 10.26
C VAL A 49 -1.95 7.41 9.69
N ILE A 50 -1.44 7.41 8.46
CA ILE A 50 -0.98 8.65 7.82
C ILE A 50 -2.14 9.63 7.61
N ARG A 51 -3.35 9.14 7.26
CA ARG A 51 -4.57 9.95 7.18
C ARG A 51 -4.97 10.52 8.54
N ASP A 52 -4.93 9.71 9.59
CA ASP A 52 -5.30 10.12 10.95
C ASP A 52 -4.37 11.20 11.51
N VAL A 53 -3.08 11.19 11.13
CA VAL A 53 -2.15 12.27 11.49
C VAL A 53 -2.29 13.53 10.61
N GLY A 54 -3.16 13.49 9.59
CA GLY A 54 -3.57 14.63 8.78
C GLY A 54 -2.94 14.71 7.37
N TYR A 55 -2.37 13.62 6.85
CA TYR A 55 -1.72 13.60 5.54
C TYR A 55 -2.28 12.51 4.64
N THR A 56 -2.17 12.68 3.31
CA THR A 56 -2.59 11.65 2.35
C THR A 56 -1.36 11.08 1.66
N PRO A 57 -1.04 9.78 1.86
CA PRO A 57 0.01 9.12 1.09
C PRO A 57 -0.35 9.07 -0.39
N VAL A 58 0.67 9.14 -1.24
CA VAL A 58 0.49 8.87 -2.67
C VAL A 58 0.30 7.37 -2.86
N VAL A 59 -0.77 7.00 -3.57
CA VAL A 59 -1.05 5.62 -3.99
C VAL A 59 -0.99 5.60 -5.51
N ALA A 60 -0.15 4.72 -6.06
CA ALA A 60 -0.02 4.52 -7.50
C ALA A 60 -1.03 3.47 -7.98
N GLU A 61 -1.42 3.58 -9.24
CA GLU A 61 -2.32 2.64 -9.89
C GLU A 61 -1.67 2.08 -11.15
N ILE A 62 -1.86 0.79 -11.40
CA ILE A 62 -1.36 0.11 -12.59
C ILE A 62 -2.38 -0.92 -13.08
N ASP A 63 -2.56 -0.98 -14.40
CA ASP A 63 -3.37 -1.99 -15.05
C ASP A 63 -2.49 -3.07 -15.69
N LEU A 64 -2.56 -4.28 -15.15
CA LEU A 64 -1.81 -5.43 -15.64
C LEU A 64 -2.68 -6.26 -16.59
N ALA A 65 -2.20 -6.52 -17.79
CA ALA A 65 -2.80 -7.54 -18.67
C ALA A 65 -2.41 -8.94 -18.16
N ILE A 66 -3.37 -9.86 -18.12
CA ILE A 66 -3.15 -11.22 -17.60
C ILE A 66 -3.67 -12.23 -18.61
N GLU A 67 -2.74 -12.87 -19.31
CA GLU A 67 -3.05 -13.93 -20.26
C GLU A 67 -3.44 -15.24 -19.56
N GLY A 68 -4.27 -16.05 -20.22
CA GLY A 68 -4.61 -17.41 -19.77
C GLY A 68 -5.67 -17.48 -18.66
N MET A 69 -6.29 -16.37 -18.28
CA MET A 69 -7.48 -16.41 -17.42
C MET A 69 -8.71 -16.83 -18.22
N THR A 70 -9.20 -18.05 -18.00
CA THR A 70 -10.31 -18.63 -18.79
C THR A 70 -11.62 -18.79 -18.02
N CYS A 71 -11.64 -18.52 -16.71
CA CYS A 71 -12.85 -18.67 -15.90
C CYS A 71 -12.83 -17.81 -14.63
N ALA A 72 -13.99 -17.69 -13.97
CA ALA A 72 -14.16 -16.94 -12.72
C ALA A 72 -13.26 -17.44 -11.57
N SER A 73 -12.90 -18.73 -11.56
CA SER A 73 -11.99 -19.25 -10.53
C SER A 73 -10.54 -18.77 -10.70
N CYS A 74 -10.10 -18.50 -11.94
CA CYS A 74 -8.81 -17.87 -12.21
C CYS A 74 -8.79 -16.43 -11.68
N VAL A 75 -9.87 -15.67 -11.90
CA VAL A 75 -10.01 -14.29 -11.38
C VAL A 75 -9.78 -14.26 -9.88
N GLY A 76 -10.53 -15.07 -9.12
CA GLY A 76 -10.40 -15.11 -7.67
C GLY A 76 -9.05 -15.63 -7.19
N ARG A 77 -8.33 -16.44 -7.97
CA ARG A 77 -6.97 -16.88 -7.64
C ARG A 77 -5.97 -15.73 -7.82
N VAL A 78 -6.02 -15.03 -8.96
CA VAL A 78 -5.10 -13.93 -9.26
C VAL A 78 -5.34 -12.76 -8.31
N GLU A 79 -6.59 -12.39 -8.06
CA GLU A 79 -6.90 -11.28 -7.15
C GLU A 79 -6.37 -11.54 -5.73
N ARG A 80 -6.58 -12.75 -5.21
CA ARG A 80 -6.03 -13.15 -3.89
C ARG A 80 -4.50 -13.17 -3.88
N ALA A 81 -3.85 -13.53 -4.99
CA ALA A 81 -2.40 -13.50 -5.08
C ALA A 81 -1.87 -12.05 -5.05
N LEU A 82 -2.48 -11.15 -5.81
CA LEU A 82 -2.11 -9.72 -5.84
C LEU A 82 -2.34 -9.07 -4.46
N LYS A 83 -3.50 -9.29 -3.83
CA LYS A 83 -3.82 -8.75 -2.50
C LYS A 83 -2.92 -9.25 -1.37
N ARG A 84 -2.12 -10.31 -1.58
CA ARG A 84 -1.14 -10.80 -0.60
C ARG A 84 0.21 -10.09 -0.69
N LEU A 85 0.45 -9.32 -1.74
CA LEU A 85 1.71 -8.60 -1.89
C LEU A 85 1.76 -7.45 -0.87
N PRO A 86 2.87 -7.29 -0.10
CA PRO A 86 2.95 -6.32 1.00
C PRO A 86 2.62 -4.87 0.63
N ALA A 87 2.95 -4.44 -0.59
CA ALA A 87 2.74 -3.06 -1.05
C ALA A 87 1.38 -2.83 -1.71
N VAL A 88 0.58 -3.88 -1.94
CA VAL A 88 -0.71 -3.77 -2.61
C VAL A 88 -1.77 -3.34 -1.60
N VAL A 89 -2.38 -2.18 -1.87
CA VAL A 89 -3.48 -1.62 -1.08
C VAL A 89 -4.80 -2.28 -1.48
N ASP A 90 -4.99 -2.45 -2.79
CA ASP A 90 -6.14 -3.16 -3.34
C ASP A 90 -5.83 -3.69 -4.74
N ALA A 91 -6.57 -4.72 -5.15
CA ALA A 91 -6.51 -5.25 -6.50
C ALA A 91 -7.89 -5.76 -6.92
N VAL A 92 -8.32 -5.43 -8.13
CA VAL A 92 -9.56 -5.91 -8.72
C VAL A 92 -9.24 -6.54 -10.06
N VAL A 93 -9.71 -7.77 -10.27
CA VAL A 93 -9.46 -8.51 -11.51
C VAL A 93 -10.75 -8.64 -12.31
N ASN A 94 -10.69 -8.34 -13.60
CA ASN A 94 -11.82 -8.43 -14.51
C ASN A 94 -11.52 -9.41 -15.65
N LEU A 95 -12.32 -10.47 -15.73
CA LEU A 95 -12.19 -11.50 -16.77
C LEU A 95 -12.54 -10.99 -18.17
N ALA A 96 -13.59 -10.16 -18.29
CA ALA A 96 -14.06 -9.69 -19.59
C ALA A 96 -13.04 -8.78 -20.30
N THR A 97 -12.23 -8.07 -19.52
CA THR A 97 -11.15 -7.23 -20.03
C THR A 97 -9.77 -7.89 -19.94
N GLU A 98 -9.66 -9.08 -19.34
CA GLU A 98 -8.40 -9.79 -19.08
C GLU A 98 -7.35 -8.93 -18.34
N ARG A 99 -7.81 -8.11 -17.39
CA ARG A 99 -6.95 -7.13 -16.70
C ARG A 99 -7.15 -7.14 -15.20
N ALA A 100 -6.07 -6.82 -14.48
CA ALA A 100 -6.08 -6.49 -13.07
C ALA A 100 -5.75 -5.01 -12.88
N HIS A 101 -6.65 -4.29 -12.23
CA HIS A 101 -6.40 -2.94 -11.74
C HIS A 101 -5.83 -3.05 -10.33
N VAL A 102 -4.60 -2.58 -10.11
CA VAL A 102 -3.87 -2.72 -8.85
C VAL A 102 -3.51 -1.34 -8.32
N ARG A 103 -3.84 -1.11 -7.05
CA ARG A 103 -3.44 0.09 -6.31
C ARG A 103 -2.37 -0.28 -5.30
N TYR A 104 -1.25 0.41 -5.30
CA TYR A 104 -0.08 0.06 -4.48
C TYR A 104 0.70 1.28 -4.00
N ILE A 105 1.53 1.08 -2.98
CA ILE A 105 2.50 2.08 -2.51
C ILE A 105 3.79 1.90 -3.32
N PRO A 106 4.23 2.91 -4.09
CA PRO A 106 5.42 2.83 -4.95
C PRO A 106 6.74 2.87 -4.18
#